data_AF-A0A353DGS4-F1
#
_entry.id   AF-A0A353DGS4-F1
#
_cell.length_a   1.000
_cell.length_b   1.000
_cell.length_c   1.000
_cell.angle_alpha   90.00
_cell.angle_beta   90.00
_cell.angle_gamma   90.00
#
_symmetry.space_group_name_H-M   'P 1'
#
loop_
_entity.id
_entity.type
_entity.pdbx_description
1 polymer ?
#
loop_
_entity_poly.entity_id
_entity_poly.type
_entity_poly.pdbx_seq_one_letter_code
_entity_poly.pdbx_strand_id
1 'polypeptide(L)'
;MKPMREHQIVSCNSFDLAKRLGAYSAVAAATASVADIAGAAEVIWDIPDIVVGDDPGLLFNMVTGETASAASDDGNATPGSMRLIGNYAAAASNVGAYIYTPASSTFGAFVGVGSDAILLAAGAQIGENQTFYKNTDYPSIGNYANLNNWNPEGTRGFVGIRFKLDDATHYGWADITYNDALNTATLHAFGYNDTPEAASAPPSSSAPAPLAITQFEHDTDANTVTLTWRKTTATSYILKYSTDISDWNQDLDDGITAADDENPEDTDHITVTFTLFEPLAEEPDLFFRIEEEI
;
A
#
# COMPACT_ATOMS: atom_id res chain seq x y z
N MET A 1 32.05 46.50 -5.91
CA MET A 1 32.24 46.50 -7.37
C MET A 1 32.12 45.06 -7.87
N LYS A 2 30.93 44.69 -8.37
CA LYS A 2 30.45 43.49 -9.14
C LYS A 2 30.84 42.04 -8.75
N PRO A 3 30.00 41.01 -9.04
CA PRO A 3 28.68 41.06 -9.71
C PRO A 3 27.51 40.29 -9.05
N MET A 4 26.29 40.72 -9.41
CA MET A 4 25.02 39.99 -9.36
C MET A 4 25.06 38.72 -10.24
N ARG A 5 24.33 37.67 -9.85
CA ARG A 5 23.73 36.69 -10.78
C ARG A 5 22.25 36.54 -10.48
N GLU A 6 21.49 37.22 -11.33
CA GLU A 6 20.36 36.72 -12.12
C GLU A 6 19.38 35.72 -11.48
N HIS A 7 18.14 36.20 -11.42
CA HIS A 7 16.91 35.50 -11.09
C HIS A 7 16.60 34.42 -12.13
N GLN A 8 16.02 33.31 -11.70
CA GLN A 8 15.19 32.48 -12.58
C GLN A 8 13.75 32.51 -12.07
N ILE A 9 12.96 33.35 -12.74
CA ILE A 9 11.50 33.34 -12.75
C ILE A 9 11.09 32.09 -13.54
N VAL A 10 10.20 31.26 -12.99
CA VAL A 10 9.47 30.27 -13.79
C VAL A 10 8.06 30.81 -14.01
N SER A 11 7.82 31.23 -15.25
CA SER A 11 6.50 31.57 -15.79
C SER A 11 5.66 30.32 -15.92
N CYS A 12 4.36 30.47 -15.64
CA CYS A 12 3.31 29.54 -15.97
C CYS A 12 3.40 29.15 -17.47
N ASN A 13 3.56 27.85 -17.74
CA ASN A 13 3.26 27.18 -19.00
C ASN A 13 3.43 25.67 -18.78
N SER A 14 2.29 24.98 -18.74
CA SER A 14 2.06 23.58 -19.14
C SER A 14 3.30 22.67 -19.15
N PHE A 15 3.63 22.06 -18.01
CA PHE A 15 4.65 21.00 -17.93
C PHE A 15 3.99 19.64 -17.73
N ASP A 16 4.21 18.76 -18.72
CA ASP A 16 3.82 17.35 -18.80
C ASP A 16 3.90 16.62 -17.45
N LEU A 17 2.74 16.10 -17.01
CA LEU A 17 2.52 15.38 -15.77
C LEU A 17 3.23 14.00 -15.69
N ALA A 18 3.92 13.55 -16.75
CA ALA A 18 4.29 12.15 -16.91
C ALA A 18 5.73 11.78 -16.50
N LYS A 19 6.52 12.64 -15.81
CA LYS A 19 7.93 12.27 -15.53
C LYS A 19 8.63 12.82 -14.27
N ARG A 20 7.91 13.24 -13.22
CA ARG A 20 8.55 13.75 -11.98
C ARG A 20 8.04 13.17 -10.65
N LEU A 21 7.59 11.91 -10.59
CA LEU A 21 7.47 11.20 -9.29
C LEU A 21 8.79 10.57 -8.81
N GLY A 22 9.90 11.28 -9.03
CA GLY A 22 11.15 11.06 -8.33
C GLY A 22 11.42 12.23 -7.41
N ALA A 23 11.46 11.97 -6.10
CA ALA A 23 12.09 12.77 -5.05
C ALA A 23 11.40 14.10 -4.64
N TYR A 24 10.50 14.05 -3.65
CA TYR A 24 10.34 15.12 -2.62
C TYR A 24 9.70 14.57 -1.33
N SER A 25 10.54 14.16 -0.38
CA SER A 25 10.34 14.27 1.07
C SER A 25 11.67 13.90 1.73
N ALA A 26 12.51 14.88 2.07
CA ALA A 26 13.81 14.66 2.70
C ALA A 26 13.87 15.37 4.05
N VAL A 27 14.12 14.61 5.11
CA VAL A 27 15.17 14.98 6.08
C VAL A 27 16.10 13.78 6.21
N ALA A 28 17.20 13.84 5.45
CA ALA A 28 18.30 12.89 5.51
C ALA A 28 19.35 13.39 6.51
N ALA A 29 19.57 12.64 7.59
CA ALA A 29 20.83 12.67 8.33
C ALA A 29 21.60 11.38 8.00
N ALA A 30 22.59 11.50 7.11
CA ALA A 30 23.37 10.38 6.62
C ALA A 30 24.48 9.99 7.61
N THR A 31 24.48 8.73 8.03
CA THR A 31 25.71 7.98 8.37
C THR A 31 25.72 6.70 7.55
N ALA A 32 26.71 6.57 6.67
CA ALA A 32 26.85 5.49 5.71
C ALA A 32 27.51 4.25 6.32
N SER A 33 26.90 3.08 6.09
CA SER A 33 27.49 1.74 5.83
C SER A 33 26.32 0.73 5.94
N VAL A 34 25.98 -0.15 4.99
CA VAL A 34 26.79 -1.06 4.15
C VAL A 34 25.96 -1.45 2.90
N ALA A 35 26.62 -1.45 1.73
CA ALA A 35 26.31 -2.16 0.48
C ALA A 35 25.02 -1.86 -0.32
N ASP A 36 25.25 -1.26 -1.50
CA ASP A 36 24.47 -1.27 -2.74
C ASP A 36 23.21 -2.16 -2.81
N ILE A 37 22.04 -1.53 -2.88
CA ILE A 37 20.90 -2.02 -3.68
C ILE A 37 20.51 -0.86 -4.60
N ALA A 38 21.17 -0.80 -5.76
CA ALA A 38 20.74 0.09 -6.83
C ALA A 38 19.39 -0.41 -7.37
N GLY A 39 18.33 0.33 -7.03
CA GLY A 39 16.98 0.35 -7.62
C GLY A 39 16.54 -0.86 -8.46
N ALA A 40 15.97 -1.87 -7.80
CA ALA A 40 14.97 -2.74 -8.39
C ALA A 40 13.72 -1.90 -8.73
N ALA A 41 13.06 -2.18 -9.86
CA ALA A 41 11.78 -1.56 -10.19
C ALA A 41 10.65 -2.28 -9.43
N GLU A 42 10.67 -2.06 -8.12
CA GLU A 42 9.66 -2.53 -7.19
C GLU A 42 8.35 -1.76 -7.42
N VAL A 43 7.32 -2.49 -7.80
CA VAL A 43 5.94 -2.00 -7.89
C VAL A 43 5.28 -2.28 -6.55
N ILE A 44 4.71 -1.25 -5.94
CA ILE A 44 4.10 -1.32 -4.61
C ILE A 44 2.68 -0.79 -4.69
N TRP A 45 1.75 -1.62 -4.26
CA TRP A 45 0.35 -1.30 -4.05
C TRP A 45 0.10 -1.19 -2.56
N ASP A 46 0.08 0.04 -2.11
CA ASP A 46 -0.33 0.42 -0.77
C ASP A 46 -1.84 0.64 -0.81
N ILE A 47 -2.58 -0.15 -0.04
CA ILE A 47 -4.04 -0.17 -0.04
C ILE A 47 -4.55 0.04 1.39
N PRO A 48 -5.82 0.37 1.60
CA PRO A 48 -6.44 0.32 2.90
C PRO A 48 -6.42 -1.08 3.42
N ASP A 49 -6.47 -1.15 4.74
CA ASP A 49 -6.66 -2.38 5.46
C ASP A 49 -8.00 -3.01 5.07
N ILE A 50 -7.94 -4.05 4.25
CA ILE A 50 -9.12 -4.85 3.89
C ILE A 50 -9.17 -6.06 4.80
N VAL A 51 -10.17 -6.08 5.69
CA VAL A 51 -10.46 -7.24 6.54
C VAL A 51 -11.19 -8.30 5.72
N VAL A 52 -10.54 -9.45 5.56
CA VAL A 52 -11.02 -10.61 4.82
C VAL A 52 -11.51 -11.67 5.80
N GLY A 53 -12.77 -12.09 5.63
CA GLY A 53 -13.41 -13.13 6.43
C GLY A 53 -13.44 -14.48 5.73
N ASP A 54 -14.62 -15.12 5.74
CA ASP A 54 -14.83 -16.45 5.18
C ASP A 54 -14.60 -16.53 3.66
N ASP A 55 -14.42 -17.76 3.16
CA ASP A 55 -14.55 -18.11 1.75
C ASP A 55 -15.84 -17.47 1.14
N PRO A 56 -15.77 -16.78 -0.01
CA PRO A 56 -14.69 -16.86 -0.99
C PRO A 56 -13.49 -15.92 -0.75
N GLY A 57 -13.53 -14.97 0.19
CA GLY A 57 -12.41 -14.06 0.47
C GLY A 57 -12.20 -12.94 -0.55
N LEU A 58 -10.95 -12.50 -0.70
CA LEU A 58 -10.53 -11.31 -1.48
C LEU A 58 -9.56 -11.70 -2.60
N LEU A 59 -9.73 -11.10 -3.78
CA LEU A 59 -8.74 -11.09 -4.85
C LEU A 59 -7.93 -9.81 -4.80
N PHE A 60 -6.64 -9.91 -5.10
CA PHE A 60 -5.77 -8.78 -5.37
C PHE A 60 -4.85 -9.09 -6.55
N ASN A 61 -4.66 -8.13 -7.45
CA ASN A 61 -3.84 -8.33 -8.65
C ASN A 61 -2.50 -7.61 -8.52
N MET A 62 -1.41 -8.39 -8.52
CA MET A 62 -0.05 -7.87 -8.35
C MET A 62 0.34 -6.83 -9.42
N VAL A 63 -0.27 -6.85 -10.61
CA VAL A 63 0.07 -5.97 -11.74
C VAL A 63 -0.78 -4.71 -11.78
N THR A 64 -2.09 -4.81 -11.51
CA THR A 64 -3.01 -3.66 -11.62
C THR A 64 -3.25 -2.93 -10.31
N GLY A 65 -2.95 -3.56 -9.17
CA GLY A 65 -3.27 -3.01 -7.84
C GLY A 65 -4.74 -3.18 -7.46
N GLU A 66 -5.59 -3.69 -8.36
CA GLU A 66 -7.02 -3.84 -8.11
C GLU A 66 -7.30 -4.92 -7.07
N THR A 67 -8.27 -4.65 -6.21
CA THR A 67 -8.85 -5.63 -5.27
C THR A 67 -10.34 -5.83 -5.57
N ALA A 68 -10.85 -7.04 -5.32
CA ALA A 68 -12.25 -7.37 -5.52
C ALA A 68 -12.66 -8.55 -4.66
N SER A 69 -13.95 -8.65 -4.32
CA SER A 69 -14.50 -9.87 -3.71
C SER A 69 -14.21 -11.07 -4.61
N ALA A 70 -13.68 -12.14 -4.02
CA ALA A 70 -13.48 -13.37 -4.75
C ALA A 70 -14.81 -14.07 -5.04
N ALA A 71 -14.85 -14.86 -6.11
CA ALA A 71 -15.92 -15.81 -6.36
C ALA A 71 -15.51 -17.21 -5.84
N SER A 72 -16.50 -18.03 -5.50
CA SER A 72 -16.33 -19.45 -5.15
C SER A 72 -15.79 -20.31 -6.30
N ASP A 73 -15.70 -19.74 -7.49
CA ASP A 73 -15.52 -20.48 -8.73
C ASP A 73 -14.02 -20.61 -9.03
N ASP A 74 -13.61 -21.85 -9.33
CA ASP A 74 -12.25 -22.25 -9.73
C ASP A 74 -11.82 -21.51 -11.01
N GLY A 75 -11.28 -20.28 -10.92
CA GLY A 75 -10.97 -19.61 -12.18
C GLY A 75 -10.45 -18.17 -12.17
N ASN A 76 -10.04 -17.58 -11.05
CA ASN A 76 -9.39 -16.26 -11.11
C ASN A 76 -7.98 -16.40 -11.71
N ALA A 77 -7.94 -16.56 -13.03
CA ALA A 77 -6.81 -16.95 -13.86
C ALA A 77 -6.09 -15.74 -14.49
N THR A 78 -6.46 -14.52 -14.11
CA THR A 78 -5.75 -13.33 -14.57
C THR A 78 -4.28 -13.39 -14.09
N PRO A 79 -3.30 -13.16 -14.98
CA PRO A 79 -1.89 -13.14 -14.60
C PRO A 79 -1.65 -12.21 -13.42
N GLY A 80 -0.83 -12.67 -12.47
CA GLY A 80 -0.53 -11.90 -11.25
C GLY A 80 -1.65 -11.81 -10.23
N SER A 81 -2.81 -12.44 -10.41
CA SER A 81 -3.86 -12.43 -9.38
C SER A 81 -3.54 -13.37 -8.23
N MET A 82 -3.84 -12.96 -7.02
CA MET A 82 -3.74 -13.74 -5.80
C MET A 82 -5.07 -13.69 -5.07
N ARG A 83 -5.30 -14.66 -4.17
CA ARG A 83 -6.52 -14.71 -3.35
C ARG A 83 -6.15 -14.88 -1.89
N LEU A 84 -6.74 -14.06 -1.03
CA LEU A 84 -6.65 -14.18 0.43
C LEU A 84 -7.99 -14.64 0.97
N ILE A 85 -7.97 -15.55 1.94
CA ILE A 85 -9.15 -15.97 2.71
C ILE A 85 -8.77 -15.88 4.18
N GLY A 86 -9.62 -15.26 5.02
CA GLY A 86 -9.42 -15.18 6.46
C GLY A 86 -9.85 -16.43 7.20
N ASN A 87 -10.84 -17.16 6.65
CA ASN A 87 -11.32 -18.41 7.20
C ASN A 87 -11.81 -19.40 6.13
N TYR A 88 -11.16 -20.56 6.05
CA TYR A 88 -11.66 -21.67 5.25
C TYR A 88 -12.55 -22.61 6.09
N ALA A 89 -13.84 -22.27 6.19
CA ALA A 89 -14.80 -22.95 7.07
C ALA A 89 -15.38 -24.27 6.50
N ALA A 90 -14.97 -24.72 5.31
CA ALA A 90 -15.60 -25.86 4.62
C ALA A 90 -15.38 -27.22 5.33
N ALA A 91 -14.42 -27.33 6.25
CA ALA A 91 -14.26 -28.47 7.13
C ALA A 91 -13.61 -28.05 8.46
N ALA A 92 -14.10 -28.57 9.60
CA ALA A 92 -13.62 -28.26 10.94
C ALA A 92 -12.12 -28.55 11.18
N SER A 93 -11.45 -29.24 10.25
CA SER A 93 -10.02 -29.57 10.30
C SER A 93 -9.11 -28.56 9.57
N ASN A 94 -9.66 -27.60 8.81
CA ASN A 94 -8.91 -26.69 7.95
C ASN A 94 -9.19 -25.20 8.25
N VAL A 95 -9.60 -24.89 9.48
CA VAL A 95 -9.95 -23.52 9.92
C VAL A 95 -8.71 -22.61 9.84
N GLY A 96 -8.94 -21.37 9.40
CA GLY A 96 -7.95 -20.29 9.41
C GLY A 96 -7.65 -19.67 8.05
N ALA A 97 -6.61 -18.86 7.98
CA ALA A 97 -6.31 -18.01 6.85
C ALA A 97 -5.34 -18.63 5.85
N TYR A 98 -5.62 -18.38 4.57
CA TYR A 98 -4.89 -18.96 3.45
C TYR A 98 -4.69 -17.92 2.35
N ILE A 99 -3.54 -18.00 1.70
CA ILE A 99 -3.25 -17.28 0.46
C ILE A 99 -3.09 -18.27 -0.68
N TYR A 100 -3.68 -17.96 -1.83
CA TYR A 100 -3.69 -18.79 -3.02
C TYR A 100 -3.12 -18.04 -4.22
N THR A 101 -2.41 -18.78 -5.06
CA THR A 101 -2.08 -18.37 -6.42
C THR A 101 -3.24 -18.75 -7.36
N PRO A 102 -3.28 -18.26 -8.62
CA PRO A 102 -4.36 -18.57 -9.55
C PRO A 102 -4.59 -20.06 -9.72
N ALA A 103 -5.86 -20.46 -9.83
CA ALA A 103 -6.32 -21.84 -9.99
C ALA A 103 -5.55 -22.65 -11.05
N SER A 104 -5.17 -22.01 -12.16
CA SER A 104 -4.46 -22.63 -13.29
C SER A 104 -2.93 -22.62 -13.16
N SER A 105 -2.38 -21.97 -12.13
CA SER A 105 -0.93 -21.79 -11.99
C SER A 105 -0.29 -22.98 -11.28
N THR A 106 0.43 -23.81 -12.05
CA THR A 106 1.30 -24.86 -11.48
C THR A 106 2.63 -24.33 -10.95
N PHE A 107 2.92 -23.04 -11.18
CA PHE A 107 4.20 -22.41 -10.88
C PHE A 107 4.17 -21.51 -9.65
N GLY A 108 3.02 -20.87 -9.41
CA GLY A 108 2.80 -19.97 -8.29
C GLY A 108 3.14 -20.65 -6.96
N ALA A 109 3.88 -19.98 -6.08
CA ALA A 109 4.35 -20.60 -4.85
C ALA A 109 4.68 -19.55 -3.80
N PHE A 110 4.77 -19.98 -2.54
CA PHE A 110 5.02 -19.09 -1.41
C PHE A 110 6.33 -19.46 -0.71
N VAL A 111 7.02 -18.47 -0.17
CA VAL A 111 8.14 -18.71 0.75
C VAL A 111 7.57 -19.37 2.00
N GLY A 112 7.99 -20.60 2.28
CA GLY A 112 7.25 -21.45 3.21
C GLY A 112 8.01 -22.67 3.69
N VAL A 113 7.31 -23.55 4.40
CA VAL A 113 7.70 -24.95 4.66
C VAL A 113 6.46 -25.82 4.56
N GLY A 114 6.46 -26.81 3.66
CA GLY A 114 5.29 -27.66 3.46
C GLY A 114 4.11 -26.87 2.90
N SER A 115 3.00 -26.80 3.65
CA SER A 115 1.82 -26.00 3.30
C SER A 115 1.78 -24.66 4.02
N ASP A 116 2.77 -24.31 4.85
CA ASP A 116 2.74 -23.11 5.67
C ASP A 116 3.61 -21.99 5.06
N ALA A 117 3.13 -20.76 5.06
CA ALA A 117 3.92 -19.59 4.72
C ALA A 117 4.91 -19.29 5.85
N ILE A 118 6.10 -18.76 5.52
CA ILE A 118 7.00 -18.19 6.53
C ILE A 118 6.64 -16.70 6.68
N LEU A 119 6.42 -16.26 7.92
CA LEU A 119 6.31 -14.84 8.26
C LEU A 119 7.66 -14.14 8.01
N LEU A 120 7.70 -13.27 7.01
CA LEU A 120 8.89 -12.49 6.67
C LEU A 120 8.86 -11.12 7.34
N ALA A 121 10.04 -10.65 7.75
CA ALA A 121 10.23 -9.31 8.28
C ALA A 121 10.27 -8.26 7.17
N ALA A 122 10.07 -7.00 7.55
CA ALA A 122 10.29 -5.85 6.68
C ALA A 122 11.68 -5.87 6.02
N GLY A 123 11.75 -5.50 4.74
CA GLY A 123 12.98 -5.53 3.94
C GLY A 123 13.54 -6.92 3.60
N ALA A 124 12.84 -8.02 3.95
CA ALA A 124 13.30 -9.37 3.62
C ALA A 124 13.43 -9.57 2.10
N GLN A 125 14.58 -10.09 1.66
CA GLN A 125 14.78 -10.38 0.24
C GLN A 125 14.00 -11.62 -0.18
N ILE A 126 13.20 -11.50 -1.23
CA ILE A 126 12.40 -12.58 -1.80
C ILE A 126 12.87 -12.79 -3.24
N GLY A 127 13.54 -13.92 -3.49
CA GLY A 127 14.14 -14.21 -4.79
C GLY A 127 14.57 -15.67 -4.89
N GLU A 128 15.38 -15.98 -5.89
CA GLU A 128 15.80 -17.36 -6.22
C GLU A 128 16.39 -18.17 -5.05
N ASN A 129 16.97 -17.49 -4.06
CA ASN A 129 17.60 -18.11 -2.89
C ASN A 129 16.61 -18.58 -1.82
N GLN A 130 15.32 -18.26 -1.98
CA GLN A 130 14.27 -18.71 -1.06
C GLN A 130 13.72 -20.08 -1.43
N THR A 131 13.25 -20.82 -0.42
CA THR A 131 12.53 -22.08 -0.66
C THR A 131 11.05 -21.78 -0.88
N PHE A 132 10.60 -21.97 -2.12
CA PHE A 132 9.21 -21.83 -2.51
C PHE A 132 8.48 -23.17 -2.46
N TYR A 133 7.48 -23.26 -1.59
CA TYR A 133 6.65 -24.44 -1.49
C TYR A 133 5.35 -24.27 -2.29
N LYS A 134 4.94 -25.37 -2.91
CA LYS A 134 3.68 -25.49 -3.64
C LYS A 134 2.91 -26.65 -3.03
N ASN A 135 1.67 -26.41 -2.60
CA ASN A 135 0.75 -27.49 -2.30
C ASN A 135 0.00 -27.87 -3.59
N THR A 136 0.28 -29.06 -4.12
CA THR A 136 -0.32 -29.56 -5.37
C THR A 136 -1.52 -30.49 -5.13
N ASP A 137 -2.02 -30.59 -3.91
CA ASP A 137 -3.07 -31.54 -3.53
C ASP A 137 -4.41 -31.18 -4.21
N TYR A 138 -4.61 -29.92 -4.56
CA TYR A 138 -5.82 -29.40 -5.20
C TYR A 138 -5.48 -28.50 -6.42
N PRO A 139 -5.09 -29.09 -7.57
CA PRO A 139 -4.65 -28.33 -8.73
C PRO A 139 -5.75 -27.49 -9.39
N SER A 140 -7.03 -27.65 -9.01
CA SER A 140 -8.14 -26.84 -9.52
C SER A 140 -8.31 -25.50 -8.80
N ILE A 141 -7.73 -25.33 -7.60
CA ILE A 141 -7.83 -24.10 -6.80
C ILE A 141 -6.52 -23.31 -6.72
N GLY A 142 -5.46 -23.85 -7.34
CA GLY A 142 -4.12 -23.25 -7.36
C GLY A 142 -3.28 -23.67 -6.16
N ASN A 143 -1.99 -23.32 -6.18
CA ASN A 143 -1.14 -23.57 -5.02
C ASN A 143 -1.50 -22.58 -3.90
N TYR A 144 -1.49 -23.06 -2.65
CA TYR A 144 -1.83 -22.28 -1.47
C TYR A 144 -0.78 -22.39 -0.37
N ALA A 145 -0.85 -21.45 0.59
CA ALA A 145 -0.13 -21.51 1.85
C ALA A 145 -1.02 -21.09 3.03
N ASN A 146 -0.86 -21.79 4.16
CA ASN A 146 -1.49 -21.49 5.44
C ASN A 146 -0.78 -20.29 6.09
N LEU A 147 -1.55 -19.42 6.73
CA LEU A 147 -1.03 -18.27 7.50
C LEU A 147 -1.11 -18.49 9.03
N ASN A 148 -1.73 -19.58 9.46
CA ASN A 148 -2.03 -19.85 10.89
C ASN A 148 -0.81 -20.14 11.77
N ASN A 149 0.39 -20.24 11.19
CA ASN A 149 1.64 -20.44 11.92
C ASN A 149 2.30 -19.12 12.36
N TRP A 150 1.68 -17.98 12.06
CA TRP A 150 2.16 -16.67 12.46
C TRP A 150 2.14 -16.52 13.99
N ASN A 151 3.32 -16.32 14.58
CA ASN A 151 3.51 -16.25 16.02
C ASN A 151 4.37 -15.02 16.38
N PRO A 152 3.90 -14.12 17.26
CA PRO A 152 2.59 -14.13 17.92
C PRO A 152 1.41 -13.94 16.97
N GLU A 153 0.21 -14.39 17.37
CA GLU A 153 -1.04 -14.08 16.67
C GLU A 153 -1.21 -12.56 16.54
N GLY A 154 -1.83 -12.07 15.45
CA GLY A 154 -1.98 -10.64 15.20
C GLY A 154 -0.68 -9.95 14.80
N THR A 155 0.41 -10.69 14.58
CA THR A 155 1.63 -10.11 14.02
C THR A 155 1.38 -9.71 12.58
N ARG A 156 1.63 -8.43 12.28
CA ARG A 156 1.72 -7.96 10.90
C ARG A 156 3.07 -8.34 10.29
N GLY A 157 3.07 -8.79 9.04
CA GLY A 157 4.30 -9.02 8.30
C GLY A 157 4.05 -9.53 6.89
N PHE A 158 5.09 -10.08 6.26
CA PHE A 158 5.07 -10.31 4.83
C PHE A 158 5.03 -11.79 4.47
N VAL A 159 4.25 -12.14 3.46
CA VAL A 159 4.31 -13.42 2.75
C VAL A 159 5.09 -13.21 1.46
N GLY A 160 6.14 -14.00 1.22
CA GLY A 160 6.87 -13.97 -0.04
C GLY A 160 6.19 -14.83 -1.11
N ILE A 161 6.08 -14.31 -2.33
CA ILE A 161 5.32 -14.89 -3.44
C ILE A 161 6.22 -15.01 -4.67
N ARG A 162 6.11 -16.13 -5.39
CA ARG A 162 6.66 -16.30 -6.73
C ARG A 162 5.53 -16.58 -7.71
N PHE A 163 5.56 -15.94 -8.87
CA PHE A 163 4.57 -16.12 -9.92
C PHE A 163 5.17 -15.86 -11.30
N LYS A 164 4.38 -16.07 -12.35
CA LYS A 164 4.77 -15.76 -13.73
C LYS A 164 3.97 -14.60 -14.27
N LEU A 165 4.64 -13.72 -15.02
CA LEU A 165 4.05 -12.75 -15.94
C LEU A 165 4.71 -12.97 -17.30
N ASP A 166 3.91 -13.11 -18.36
CA ASP A 166 4.41 -13.38 -19.72
C ASP A 166 5.49 -14.47 -19.79
N ASP A 167 5.24 -15.56 -19.06
CA ASP A 167 6.13 -16.72 -18.88
C ASP A 167 7.46 -16.49 -18.14
N ALA A 168 7.76 -15.27 -17.72
CA ALA A 168 8.93 -14.91 -16.94
C ALA A 168 8.65 -14.98 -15.42
N THR A 169 9.64 -15.37 -14.62
CA THR A 169 9.48 -15.44 -13.16
C THR A 169 9.52 -14.05 -12.54
N HIS A 170 8.58 -13.78 -11.64
CA HIS A 170 8.58 -12.60 -10.78
C HIS A 170 8.48 -13.01 -9.33
N TYR A 171 9.09 -12.19 -8.48
CA TYR A 171 9.04 -12.30 -7.04
C TYR A 171 8.30 -11.10 -6.47
N GLY A 172 7.51 -11.33 -5.43
CA GLY A 172 6.74 -10.29 -4.77
C GLY A 172 6.38 -10.66 -3.35
N TRP A 173 5.52 -9.86 -2.74
CA TRP A 173 5.10 -9.98 -1.36
C TRP A 173 3.67 -9.49 -1.14
N ALA A 174 3.06 -9.96 -0.06
CA ALA A 174 1.83 -9.39 0.50
C ALA A 174 2.06 -9.10 2.00
N ASP A 175 1.68 -7.89 2.44
CA ASP A 175 1.68 -7.45 3.83
C ASP A 175 0.32 -7.78 4.45
N ILE A 176 0.33 -8.67 5.44
CA ILE A 176 -0.87 -9.27 6.00
C ILE A 176 -0.80 -9.15 7.53
N THR A 177 -1.96 -9.14 8.19
CA THR A 177 -2.13 -9.50 9.61
C THR A 177 -3.14 -10.62 9.72
N TYR A 178 -2.89 -11.65 10.54
CA TYR A 178 -3.86 -12.73 10.81
C TYR A 178 -4.39 -12.66 12.24
N ASN A 179 -5.72 -12.82 12.39
CA ASN A 179 -6.43 -12.86 13.66
C ASN A 179 -7.19 -14.20 13.78
N ASP A 180 -6.67 -15.09 14.62
CA ASP A 180 -7.24 -16.43 14.85
C ASP A 180 -8.54 -16.33 15.67
N ALA A 181 -8.58 -15.44 16.66
CA ALA A 181 -9.77 -15.22 17.49
C ALA A 181 -11.01 -14.80 16.69
N LEU A 182 -10.82 -14.01 15.63
CA LEU A 182 -11.89 -13.54 14.74
C LEU A 182 -12.01 -14.37 13.46
N ASN A 183 -11.08 -15.29 13.19
CA ASN A 183 -10.93 -15.98 11.92
C ASN A 183 -10.92 -14.99 10.72
N THR A 184 -10.08 -13.96 10.82
CA THR A 184 -9.92 -12.95 9.76
C THR A 184 -8.45 -12.73 9.40
N ALA A 185 -8.21 -12.27 8.18
CA ALA A 185 -6.92 -11.75 7.77
C ALA A 185 -7.10 -10.34 7.22
N THR A 186 -6.17 -9.43 7.49
CA THR A 186 -6.17 -8.09 6.91
C THR A 186 -5.07 -8.02 5.85
N LEU A 187 -5.41 -7.60 4.62
CA LEU A 187 -4.42 -7.23 3.60
C LEU A 187 -4.14 -5.74 3.72
N HIS A 188 -2.87 -5.38 3.84
CA HIS A 188 -2.43 -3.98 4.00
C HIS A 188 -1.77 -3.42 2.74
N ALA A 189 -0.98 -4.24 2.07
CA ALA A 189 -0.24 -3.85 0.87
C ALA A 189 0.26 -5.09 0.15
N PHE A 190 0.66 -4.94 -1.10
CA PHE A 190 1.35 -5.98 -1.84
C PHE A 190 2.24 -5.36 -2.92
N GLY A 191 3.23 -6.11 -3.38
CA GLY A 191 4.18 -5.58 -4.35
C GLY A 191 5.03 -6.67 -4.99
N TYR A 192 5.71 -6.31 -6.07
CA TYR A 192 6.59 -7.22 -6.79
C TYR A 192 7.68 -6.46 -7.53
N ASN A 193 8.73 -7.17 -7.91
CA ASN A 193 9.75 -6.63 -8.80
C ASN A 193 9.32 -6.84 -10.26
N ASP A 194 9.16 -5.74 -11.01
CA ASP A 194 8.76 -5.79 -12.42
C ASP A 194 9.87 -6.32 -13.35
N THR A 195 11.09 -6.43 -12.83
CA THR A 195 12.22 -6.96 -13.54
C THR A 195 12.25 -8.48 -13.35
N PRO A 196 12.09 -9.28 -14.42
CA PRO A 196 12.08 -10.73 -14.29
C PRO A 196 13.32 -11.28 -13.58
N GLU A 197 13.12 -12.32 -12.78
CA GLU A 197 14.12 -13.01 -11.97
C GLU A 197 14.81 -12.16 -10.89
N ALA A 198 14.56 -10.84 -10.84
CA ALA A 198 15.14 -9.97 -9.82
C ALA A 198 14.40 -10.12 -8.49
N ALA A 199 15.17 -10.16 -7.39
CA ALA A 199 14.60 -10.27 -6.06
C ALA A 199 13.72 -9.05 -5.73
N SER A 200 12.60 -9.30 -5.06
CA SER A 200 11.72 -8.28 -4.52
C SER A 200 12.00 -8.07 -3.04
N ALA A 201 11.73 -6.87 -2.56
CA ALA A 201 11.90 -6.50 -1.17
C ALA A 201 10.66 -5.72 -0.68
N PRO A 202 9.95 -6.20 0.37
CA PRO A 202 8.90 -5.42 0.98
C PRO A 202 9.50 -4.16 1.64
N PRO A 203 8.68 -3.13 1.90
CA PRO A 203 9.11 -1.93 2.59
C PRO A 203 9.89 -2.24 3.87
N SER A 204 10.81 -1.36 4.25
CA SER A 204 11.59 -1.48 5.48
C SER A 204 10.78 -1.25 6.76
N SER A 205 9.47 -1.02 6.65
CA SER A 205 8.50 -0.95 7.74
C SER A 205 7.21 -1.67 7.38
N SER A 206 6.68 -2.47 8.31
CA SER A 206 5.37 -3.14 8.23
C SER A 206 4.28 -2.35 8.97
N ALA A 207 4.39 -1.02 9.05
CA ALA A 207 3.36 -0.18 9.67
C ALA A 207 2.30 0.19 8.62
N PRO A 208 1.04 0.48 9.01
CA PRO A 208 0.08 1.09 8.08
C PRO A 208 0.75 2.28 7.42
N ALA A 209 0.50 2.49 6.12
CA ALA A 209 1.05 3.65 5.48
C ALA A 209 0.65 4.89 6.30
N PRO A 210 1.62 5.75 6.64
CA PRO A 210 1.36 6.85 7.54
C PRO A 210 0.28 7.75 6.95
N LEU A 211 -0.53 8.36 7.81
CA LEU A 211 -1.39 9.47 7.44
C LEU A 211 -0.57 10.48 6.64
N ALA A 212 -0.97 10.71 5.40
CA ALA A 212 -0.26 11.57 4.48
C ALA A 212 -1.21 12.16 3.45
N ILE A 213 -1.03 13.46 3.18
CA ILE A 213 -1.63 14.12 2.03
C ILE A 213 -0.94 13.57 0.77
N THR A 214 -1.71 13.03 -0.15
CA THR A 214 -1.25 12.39 -1.40
C THR A 214 -1.52 13.26 -2.62
N GLN A 215 -2.51 14.16 -2.54
CA GLN A 215 -2.81 15.14 -3.58
C GLN A 215 -3.12 16.51 -2.96
N PHE A 216 -2.75 17.56 -3.68
CA PHE A 216 -2.94 18.95 -3.32
C PHE A 216 -3.30 19.73 -4.58
N GLU A 217 -4.41 20.46 -4.54
CA GLU A 217 -4.81 21.39 -5.59
C GLU A 217 -5.18 22.73 -4.97
N HIS A 218 -4.74 23.83 -5.59
CA HIS A 218 -5.08 25.18 -5.16
C HIS A 218 -5.72 25.92 -6.31
N ASP A 219 -6.96 26.35 -6.13
CA ASP A 219 -7.67 27.25 -7.01
C ASP A 219 -7.56 28.68 -6.46
N THR A 220 -6.73 29.49 -7.10
CA THR A 220 -6.49 30.89 -6.71
C THR A 220 -7.66 31.80 -7.05
N ASP A 221 -8.49 31.44 -8.03
CA ASP A 221 -9.63 32.28 -8.43
C ASP A 221 -10.80 32.06 -7.46
N ALA A 222 -10.97 30.83 -6.98
CA ALA A 222 -11.98 30.46 -5.98
C ALA A 222 -11.49 30.63 -4.53
N ASN A 223 -10.18 30.84 -4.32
CA ASN A 223 -9.52 30.80 -3.01
C ASN A 223 -9.81 29.49 -2.26
N THR A 224 -9.62 28.35 -2.92
CA THR A 224 -9.87 27.03 -2.31
C THR A 224 -8.68 26.10 -2.43
N VAL A 225 -8.46 25.29 -1.40
CA VAL A 225 -7.51 24.18 -1.43
C VAL A 225 -8.26 22.86 -1.36
N THR A 226 -7.98 21.96 -2.29
CA THR A 226 -8.48 20.58 -2.26
C THR A 226 -7.34 19.67 -1.81
N LEU A 227 -7.58 18.93 -0.75
CA LEU A 227 -6.62 17.98 -0.18
C LEU A 227 -7.18 16.57 -0.30
N THR A 228 -6.34 15.65 -0.75
CA THR A 228 -6.61 14.21 -0.69
C THR A 228 -5.58 13.58 0.23
N TRP A 229 -6.03 12.82 1.24
CA TRP A 229 -5.15 12.10 2.16
C TRP A 229 -5.63 10.68 2.41
N ARG A 230 -4.71 9.81 2.81
CA ARG A 230 -5.02 8.41 3.12
C ARG A 230 -5.98 8.31 4.31
N LYS A 231 -7.02 7.49 4.17
CA LYS A 231 -7.88 7.05 5.27
C LYS A 231 -7.06 6.20 6.24
N THR A 232 -7.32 6.40 7.53
CA THR A 232 -6.81 5.61 8.65
C THR A 232 -8.01 5.00 9.39
N THR A 233 -7.77 4.37 10.53
CA THR A 233 -8.85 3.89 11.42
C THR A 233 -9.51 5.02 12.23
N ALA A 234 -9.05 6.26 12.12
CA ALA A 234 -9.62 7.40 12.83
C ALA A 234 -11.05 7.71 12.35
N THR A 235 -11.94 8.08 13.28
CA THR A 235 -13.33 8.44 12.96
C THR A 235 -13.47 9.87 12.43
N SER A 236 -12.53 10.75 12.76
CA SER A 236 -12.47 12.13 12.27
C SER A 236 -11.03 12.62 12.18
N TYR A 237 -10.84 13.71 11.41
CA TYR A 237 -9.56 14.35 11.14
C TYR A 237 -9.62 15.85 11.40
N ILE A 238 -8.45 16.45 11.61
CA ILE A 238 -8.26 17.90 11.74
C ILE A 238 -7.33 18.37 10.63
N LEU A 239 -7.72 19.44 9.93
CA LEU A 239 -6.86 20.14 8.99
C LEU A 239 -6.15 21.30 9.71
N LYS A 240 -4.84 21.18 9.86
CA LYS A 240 -3.98 22.25 10.40
C LYS A 240 -3.29 23.01 9.28
N TYR A 241 -2.99 24.28 9.54
CA TYR A 241 -2.16 25.10 8.65
C TYR A 241 -1.03 25.81 9.39
N SER A 242 -0.02 26.25 8.63
CA SER A 242 1.11 27.03 9.11
C SER A 242 1.62 27.96 8.01
N THR A 243 2.11 29.14 8.34
CA THR A 243 2.78 30.05 7.38
C THR A 243 4.31 29.93 7.43
N ASP A 244 4.86 29.21 8.41
CA ASP A 244 6.30 29.16 8.67
C ASP A 244 6.84 27.76 8.99
N ILE A 245 6.02 26.72 8.76
CA ILE A 245 6.25 25.29 9.02
C ILE A 245 6.60 24.94 10.49
N SER A 246 6.57 25.92 11.40
CA SER A 246 7.06 25.78 12.77
C SER A 246 5.93 25.88 13.78
N ASP A 247 5.00 26.83 13.59
CA ASP A 247 3.78 26.95 14.39
C ASP A 247 2.61 26.24 13.69
N TRP A 248 1.99 25.29 14.40
CA TRP A 248 0.86 24.48 13.92
C TRP A 248 -0.32 24.49 14.89
N ASN A 249 -0.43 25.51 15.74
CA ASN A 249 -1.53 25.59 16.70
C ASN A 249 -2.88 25.93 16.06
N GLN A 250 -2.88 26.32 14.78
CA GLN A 250 -4.05 26.77 14.04
C GLN A 250 -4.63 25.66 13.15
N ASP A 251 -5.95 25.53 13.15
CA ASP A 251 -6.74 24.69 12.23
C ASP A 251 -7.53 25.52 11.24
N LEU A 252 -7.73 24.94 10.05
CA LEU A 252 -8.67 25.42 9.06
C LEU A 252 -10.04 24.77 9.26
N ASP A 253 -10.08 23.50 9.68
CA ASP A 253 -11.30 22.74 9.92
C ASP A 253 -11.06 21.56 10.88
N ASP A 254 -12.10 21.14 11.59
CA ASP A 254 -12.12 20.02 12.54
C ASP A 254 -13.30 19.07 12.27
N GLY A 255 -13.30 17.90 12.94
CA GLY A 255 -14.40 16.95 12.82
C GLY A 255 -14.63 16.40 11.41
N ILE A 256 -13.62 16.44 10.53
CA ILE A 256 -13.74 16.00 9.13
C ILE A 256 -13.92 14.48 9.12
N THR A 257 -15.01 14.00 8.54
CA THR A 257 -15.37 12.57 8.52
C THR A 257 -15.46 12.01 7.10
N ALA A 258 -15.71 10.72 6.99
CA ALA A 258 -16.04 10.08 5.71
C ALA A 258 -17.33 10.63 5.06
N ALA A 259 -18.18 11.36 5.78
CA ALA A 259 -19.36 11.99 5.20
C ALA A 259 -19.04 13.27 4.42
N ASP A 260 -17.88 13.87 4.68
CA ASP A 260 -17.41 15.09 4.03
C ASP A 260 -16.61 14.79 2.75
N ASP A 261 -16.30 13.51 2.51
CA ASP A 261 -15.54 13.03 1.36
C ASP A 261 -16.26 13.33 0.03
N GLU A 262 -15.63 14.15 -0.80
CA GLU A 262 -16.10 14.54 -2.13
C GLU A 262 -15.89 13.43 -3.17
N ASN A 263 -15.10 12.40 -2.84
CA ASN A 263 -14.87 11.23 -3.69
C ASN A 263 -15.05 9.90 -2.92
N PRO A 264 -16.27 9.59 -2.45
CA PRO A 264 -16.53 8.43 -1.58
C PRO A 264 -16.32 7.06 -2.26
N GLU A 265 -16.18 7.05 -3.59
CA GLU A 265 -15.83 5.84 -4.36
C GLU A 265 -14.34 5.47 -4.21
N ASP A 266 -13.48 6.43 -3.83
CA ASP A 266 -12.12 6.16 -3.37
C ASP A 266 -12.19 5.70 -1.91
N THR A 267 -12.18 4.39 -1.73
CA THR A 267 -12.30 3.76 -0.40
C THR A 267 -11.08 4.01 0.49
N ASP A 268 -10.03 4.60 -0.08
CA ASP A 268 -8.68 4.60 0.48
C ASP A 268 -8.23 6.00 0.88
N HIS A 269 -8.88 7.02 0.31
CA HIS A 269 -8.60 8.41 0.59
C HIS A 269 -9.86 9.17 0.97
N ILE A 270 -9.67 10.26 1.70
CA ILE A 270 -10.68 11.32 1.82
C ILE A 270 -10.21 12.47 0.94
N THR A 271 -11.11 13.01 0.11
CA THR A 271 -10.89 14.25 -0.64
C THR A 271 -11.85 15.31 -0.15
N VAL A 272 -11.34 16.47 0.27
CA VAL A 272 -12.17 17.60 0.71
C VAL A 272 -11.62 18.91 0.19
N THR A 273 -12.52 19.80 -0.24
CA THR A 273 -12.21 21.15 -0.67
C THR A 273 -12.52 22.16 0.43
N PHE A 274 -11.51 22.91 0.85
CA PHE A 274 -11.59 23.93 1.88
C PHE A 274 -11.47 25.32 1.27
N THR A 275 -12.30 26.27 1.75
CA THR A 275 -12.17 27.68 1.37
C THR A 275 -11.14 28.37 2.24
N LEU A 276 -10.17 29.05 1.61
CA LEU A 276 -9.21 29.91 2.26
C LEU A 276 -9.85 31.28 2.52
N PHE A 277 -9.84 31.72 3.78
CA PHE A 277 -10.29 33.05 4.15
C PHE A 277 -9.14 34.05 4.07
N GLU A 278 -9.43 35.33 3.81
CA GLU A 278 -8.42 36.38 3.98
C GLU A 278 -8.03 36.51 5.47
N PRO A 279 -6.73 36.47 5.82
CA PRO A 279 -5.58 36.74 4.95
C PRO A 279 -4.90 35.51 4.30
N LEU A 280 -5.29 34.27 4.64
CA LEU A 280 -4.61 33.05 4.17
C LEU A 280 -4.54 32.93 2.65
N ALA A 281 -5.55 33.41 1.93
CA ALA A 281 -5.57 33.43 0.47
C ALA A 281 -4.46 34.31 -0.16
N GLU A 282 -3.95 35.29 0.59
CA GLU A 282 -2.90 36.21 0.16
C GLU A 282 -1.51 35.81 0.70
N GLU A 283 -1.44 34.77 1.54
CA GLU A 283 -0.17 34.32 2.11
C GLU A 283 0.70 33.67 1.01
N PRO A 284 1.96 34.10 0.85
CA PRO A 284 2.83 33.58 -0.20
C PRO A 284 3.25 32.13 0.06
N ASP A 285 3.34 31.75 1.33
CA ASP A 285 3.72 30.42 1.79
C ASP A 285 2.71 29.95 2.83
N LEU A 286 1.94 28.92 2.49
CA LEU A 286 0.96 28.28 3.37
C LEU A 286 1.16 26.76 3.30
N PHE A 287 1.32 26.15 4.45
CA PHE A 287 1.59 24.73 4.64
C PHE A 287 0.41 24.08 5.34
N PHE A 288 0.09 22.84 4.97
CA PHE A 288 -1.02 22.07 5.52
C PHE A 288 -0.54 20.74 6.10
N ARG A 289 -1.23 20.25 7.12
CA ARG A 289 -1.11 18.88 7.62
C ARG A 289 -2.47 18.37 8.05
N ILE A 290 -2.68 17.06 7.92
CA ILE A 290 -3.83 16.37 8.49
C ILE A 290 -3.37 15.67 9.77
N GLU A 291 -4.20 15.75 10.80
CA GLU A 291 -4.03 15.00 12.05
C GLU A 291 -5.27 14.13 12.29
N GLU A 292 -5.09 12.99 12.96
CA GLU A 292 -6.20 12.21 13.48
C GLU A 292 -6.77 12.90 14.73
N GLU A 293 -8.09 12.97 14.85
CA GLU A 293 -8.74 13.46 16.05
C GLU A 293 -8.97 12.29 17.02
N ILE A 294 -8.50 12.45 18.28
CA ILE A 294 -8.50 11.40 19.33
C ILE A 294 -9.43 11.78 20.48
#